data_AF-A0A927NY81-F1
#
_entry.id   AF-A0A927NY81-F1
#
_cell.length_a   1.000
_cell.length_b   1.000
_cell.length_c   1.000
_cell.angle_alpha   90.00
_cell.angle_beta   90.00
_cell.angle_gamma   90.00
#
_symmetry.space_group_name_H-M   'P 1'
#
loop_
_entity.id
_entity.type
_entity.pdbx_description
1 polymer ?
#
loop_
_entity_poly.entity_id
_entity_poly.type
_entity_poly.pdbx_seq_one_letter_code
_entity_poly.pdbx_strand_id
1 'polypeptide(L)'
;MLFNNIINHLKLWCRSKAQSYQQVYQNHGGITYVGYQMAYELEFKLSTLIDKSFESIEDLKREVVGLIDVHYEPSILKPQNNSVQYIIDKTKKEFRNFLEEVLAQKDSLAAADIPYERVIVGSEAIGLQEKFRSVWGYTNTSYWFPLMGDEPKEITEKFFVMFDYLEPYIKQLEQIVELPQTHLYSCCESTFRPEFCLETTEFDEYDGHETIYTDKDFSWAIYFSHENTVAFAGSIVPKVKELLSNEKEHWDKFEWDY
;
A
#
# COMPACT_ATOMS: atom_id res chain seq x y z
N MET A 1 5.01 21.06 2.80
CA MET A 1 3.85 21.02 3.72
C MET A 1 2.54 21.35 3.02
N LEU A 2 2.33 22.55 2.45
CA LEU A 2 1.05 22.89 1.78
C LEU A 2 0.66 21.91 0.65
N PHE A 3 1.60 21.56 -0.23
CA PHE A 3 1.32 20.65 -1.36
C PHE A 3 0.98 19.23 -0.91
N ASN A 4 1.74 18.65 0.03
CA ASN A 4 1.40 17.34 0.61
C ASN A 4 0.01 17.35 1.24
N ASN A 5 -0.38 18.43 1.94
CA ASN A 5 -1.74 18.54 2.49
C ASN A 5 -2.80 18.51 1.39
N ILE A 6 -2.62 19.28 0.31
CA ILE A 6 -3.53 19.26 -0.85
C ILE A 6 -3.62 17.83 -1.43
N ILE A 7 -2.46 17.19 -1.68
CA ILE A 7 -2.40 15.82 -2.22
C ILE A 7 -3.12 14.83 -1.30
N ASN A 8 -2.93 14.94 0.01
CA ASN A 8 -3.58 14.09 1.00
C ASN A 8 -5.11 14.24 1.02
N HIS A 9 -5.64 15.46 0.87
CA HIS A 9 -7.08 15.67 0.71
C HIS A 9 -7.62 15.04 -0.59
N LEU A 10 -6.86 15.09 -1.68
CA LEU A 10 -7.22 14.41 -2.93
C LEU A 10 -7.17 12.87 -2.78
N LYS A 11 -6.18 12.33 -2.06
CA LYS A 11 -6.10 10.90 -1.72
C LYS A 11 -7.32 10.44 -0.91
N LEU A 12 -7.72 11.21 0.11
CA LEU A 12 -8.92 10.92 0.92
C LEU A 12 -10.19 10.82 0.07
N TRP A 13 -10.35 11.72 -0.89
CA TRP A 13 -11.46 11.65 -1.83
C TRP A 13 -11.41 10.36 -2.66
N CYS A 14 -10.23 9.96 -3.13
CA CYS A 14 -10.06 8.73 -3.90
C CYS A 14 -10.43 7.49 -3.06
N ARG A 15 -9.95 7.39 -1.81
CA ARG A 15 -10.32 6.32 -0.87
C ARG A 15 -11.83 6.24 -0.67
N SER A 16 -12.46 7.38 -0.36
CA SER A 16 -13.91 7.46 -0.16
C SER A 16 -14.71 7.04 -1.40
N LYS A 17 -14.24 7.42 -2.59
CA LYS A 17 -14.85 7.03 -3.87
C LYS A 17 -14.67 5.55 -4.17
N ALA A 18 -13.48 5.00 -3.96
CA ALA A 18 -13.21 3.58 -4.12
C ALA A 18 -14.14 2.74 -3.24
N GLN A 19 -14.25 3.08 -1.94
CA GLN A 19 -15.16 2.44 -1.00
C GLN A 19 -16.63 2.53 -1.47
N SER A 20 -17.06 3.71 -1.93
CA SER A 20 -18.42 3.90 -2.45
C SER A 20 -18.70 3.01 -3.67
N TYR A 21 -17.74 2.88 -4.59
CA TYR A 21 -17.87 2.00 -5.76
C TYR A 21 -17.86 0.52 -5.38
N GLN A 22 -17.02 0.12 -4.43
CA GLN A 22 -16.94 -1.24 -3.92
C GLN A 22 -18.25 -1.69 -3.27
N GLN A 23 -18.85 -0.84 -2.42
CA GLN A 23 -20.17 -1.11 -1.82
C GLN A 23 -21.27 -1.32 -2.87
N VAL A 24 -21.26 -0.53 -3.94
CA VAL A 24 -22.25 -0.70 -5.03
C VAL A 24 -21.92 -1.95 -5.86
N TYR A 25 -20.64 -2.25 -6.11
CA TYR A 25 -20.18 -3.44 -6.83
C TYR A 25 -20.62 -4.74 -6.15
N GLN A 26 -20.41 -4.85 -4.83
CA GLN A 26 -20.84 -6.01 -4.04
C GLN A 26 -22.34 -6.29 -4.19
N ASN A 27 -23.14 -5.28 -4.51
CA ASN A 27 -24.59 -5.37 -4.65
C ASN A 27 -25.10 -5.48 -6.10
N HIS A 28 -24.35 -5.00 -7.11
CA HIS A 28 -24.87 -4.83 -8.49
C HIS A 28 -23.93 -5.28 -9.62
N GLY A 29 -22.65 -5.61 -9.34
CA GLY A 29 -21.66 -6.12 -10.30
C GLY A 29 -21.14 -5.15 -11.38
N GLY A 30 -20.07 -5.59 -12.06
CA GLY A 30 -19.57 -5.16 -13.38
C GLY A 30 -19.08 -3.72 -13.59
N ILE A 31 -19.99 -2.74 -13.63
CA ILE A 31 -19.72 -1.38 -14.14
C ILE A 31 -19.08 -0.48 -13.07
N THR A 32 -19.43 -0.69 -11.80
CA THR A 32 -18.84 0.07 -10.69
C THR A 32 -17.40 -0.33 -10.39
N TYR A 33 -16.96 -1.49 -10.87
CA TYR A 33 -15.56 -1.91 -10.78
C TYR A 33 -14.63 -0.94 -11.52
N VAL A 34 -15.08 -0.32 -12.62
CA VAL A 34 -14.30 0.70 -13.33
C VAL A 34 -14.05 1.91 -12.44
N GLY A 35 -15.10 2.39 -11.77
CA GLY A 35 -14.99 3.54 -10.86
C GLY A 35 -14.06 3.24 -9.68
N TYR A 36 -14.14 2.02 -9.14
CA TYR A 36 -13.23 1.53 -8.12
C TYR A 36 -11.77 1.55 -8.60
N GLN A 37 -11.48 0.93 -9.74
CA GLN A 37 -10.14 0.89 -10.32
C GLN A 37 -9.60 2.29 -10.61
N MET A 38 -10.44 3.20 -11.13
CA MET A 38 -10.03 4.58 -11.38
C MET A 38 -9.67 5.35 -10.12
N ALA A 39 -10.49 5.23 -9.07
CA ALA A 39 -10.23 5.90 -7.81
C ALA A 39 -8.94 5.38 -7.17
N TYR A 40 -8.77 4.05 -7.16
CA TYR A 40 -7.57 3.40 -6.64
C TYR A 40 -6.29 3.75 -7.42
N GLU A 41 -6.38 3.81 -8.75
CA GLU A 41 -5.27 4.23 -9.62
C GLU A 41 -4.89 5.70 -9.42
N LEU A 42 -5.89 6.57 -9.26
CA LEU A 42 -5.64 7.98 -9.02
C LEU A 42 -5.00 8.21 -7.65
N GLU A 43 -5.45 7.51 -6.62
CA GLU A 43 -4.83 7.56 -5.29
C GLU A 43 -3.35 7.18 -5.32
N PHE A 44 -3.01 6.09 -6.01
CA PHE A 44 -1.64 5.66 -6.18
C PHE A 44 -0.80 6.71 -6.90
N LYS A 45 -1.29 7.22 -8.04
CA LYS A 45 -0.59 8.26 -8.79
C LYS A 45 -0.39 9.53 -7.97
N LEU A 46 -1.38 9.93 -7.18
CA LEU A 46 -1.24 11.05 -6.24
C LEU A 46 -0.16 10.78 -5.20
N SER A 47 -0.03 9.54 -4.74
CA SER A 47 0.99 9.15 -3.76
C SER A 47 2.42 9.19 -4.33
N THR A 48 2.60 9.20 -5.65
CA THR A 48 3.91 9.49 -6.29
C THR A 48 4.29 10.97 -6.25
N LEU A 49 3.34 11.85 -5.92
CA LEU A 49 3.56 13.29 -5.82
C LEU A 49 3.91 13.75 -4.40
N ILE A 50 3.79 12.87 -3.39
CA ILE A 50 4.19 13.17 -2.02
C ILE A 50 5.69 13.47 -1.97
N ASP A 51 6.04 14.56 -1.28
CA ASP A 51 7.40 15.12 -1.17
C ASP A 51 8.02 15.62 -2.48
N LYS A 52 7.28 15.58 -3.60
CA LYS A 52 7.68 16.27 -4.82
C LYS A 52 7.63 17.79 -4.61
N SER A 53 8.66 18.49 -5.07
CA SER A 53 8.70 19.95 -5.07
C SER A 53 7.90 20.51 -6.25
N PHE A 54 7.08 21.53 -5.99
CA PHE A 54 6.37 22.29 -7.01
C PHE A 54 6.73 23.77 -6.89
N GLU A 55 6.90 24.47 -8.01
CA GLU A 55 7.23 25.90 -8.00
C GLU A 55 5.98 26.75 -7.68
N SER A 56 4.79 26.26 -8.04
CA SER A 56 3.51 26.94 -7.85
C SER A 56 2.33 25.98 -7.67
N ILE A 57 1.18 26.54 -7.28
CA ILE A 57 -0.09 25.79 -7.23
C ILE A 57 -0.53 25.38 -8.64
N GLU A 58 -0.25 26.22 -9.64
CA GLU A 58 -0.51 25.96 -11.04
C GLU A 58 0.28 24.75 -11.56
N ASP A 59 1.51 24.57 -11.08
CA ASP A 59 2.32 23.40 -11.40
C ASP A 59 1.75 22.13 -10.79
N LEU A 60 1.40 22.15 -9.50
CA LEU A 60 0.71 21.02 -8.85
C LEU A 60 -0.60 20.68 -9.58
N LYS A 61 -1.41 21.69 -9.89
CA LYS A 61 -2.68 21.51 -10.60
C LYS A 61 -2.48 20.85 -11.96
N ARG A 62 -1.49 21.30 -12.73
CA ARG A 62 -1.15 20.72 -14.05
C ARG A 62 -0.77 19.25 -13.92
N GLU A 63 0.08 18.92 -12.94
CA GLU A 63 0.53 17.56 -12.68
C GLU A 63 -0.65 16.66 -12.28
N VAL A 64 -1.47 17.08 -11.30
CA VAL A 64 -2.65 16.35 -10.85
C VAL A 64 -3.66 16.13 -11.99
N VAL A 65 -3.92 17.16 -12.81
CA VAL A 65 -4.81 17.01 -13.97
C VAL A 65 -4.26 15.98 -14.96
N GLY A 66 -2.95 15.96 -15.17
CA GLY A 66 -2.28 14.97 -16.02
C GLY A 66 -2.50 13.53 -15.56
N LEU A 67 -2.59 13.29 -14.25
CA LEU A 67 -2.81 11.94 -13.69
C LEU A 67 -4.19 11.35 -14.04
N ILE A 68 -5.21 12.20 -14.12
CA ILE A 68 -6.61 11.80 -14.38
C ILE A 68 -6.84 11.50 -15.86
N ASP A 69 -6.06 12.11 -16.74
CA ASP A 69 -6.25 12.04 -18.19
C ASP A 69 -5.61 10.82 -18.85
N VAL A 70 -4.89 9.99 -18.08
CA VAL A 70 -4.32 8.73 -18.57
C VAL A 70 -5.44 7.76 -19.02
N HIS A 71 -5.25 7.14 -20.19
CA HIS A 71 -6.19 6.16 -20.74
C HIS A 71 -6.28 4.93 -19.83
N TYR A 72 -7.50 4.62 -19.37
CA TYR A 72 -7.82 3.33 -18.80
C TYR A 72 -8.08 2.36 -19.96
N GLU A 73 -7.26 1.32 -20.11
CA GLU A 73 -7.52 0.30 -21.11
C GLU A 73 -8.81 -0.46 -20.76
N PRO A 74 -9.86 -0.39 -21.59
CA PRO A 74 -11.11 -1.09 -21.34
C PRO A 74 -10.98 -2.61 -21.54
N SER A 75 -9.79 -3.13 -21.83
CA SER A 75 -9.52 -4.52 -22.23
C SER A 75 -9.90 -5.54 -21.15
N ILE A 76 -10.02 -5.11 -19.89
CA ILE A 76 -10.45 -5.95 -18.75
C ILE A 76 -12.00 -6.08 -18.69
N LEU A 77 -12.76 -5.24 -19.40
CA LEU A 77 -14.22 -5.18 -19.30
C LEU A 77 -14.89 -5.47 -20.64
N LYS A 78 -15.47 -6.66 -20.77
CA LYS A 78 -16.38 -7.00 -21.88
C LYS A 78 -17.54 -5.98 -21.96
N PRO A 79 -18.06 -5.67 -23.17
CA PRO A 79 -18.51 -4.33 -23.50
C PRO A 79 -19.89 -3.97 -22.94
N GLN A 80 -19.93 -2.87 -22.17
CA GLN A 80 -21.04 -1.92 -22.17
C GLN A 80 -20.47 -0.50 -22.33
N ASN A 81 -20.03 -0.18 -23.55
CA ASN A 81 -19.20 1.00 -23.85
C ASN A 81 -19.77 2.34 -23.35
N ASN A 82 -21.10 2.53 -23.37
CA ASN A 82 -21.68 3.81 -22.96
C ASN A 82 -21.74 3.99 -21.44
N SER A 83 -22.01 2.92 -20.69
CA SER A 83 -22.09 2.97 -19.22
C SER A 83 -20.71 3.09 -18.58
N VAL A 84 -19.71 2.41 -19.13
CA VAL A 84 -18.31 2.49 -18.68
C VAL A 84 -17.75 3.89 -18.93
N GLN A 85 -17.89 4.41 -20.15
CA GLN A 85 -17.43 5.76 -20.48
C GLN A 85 -18.15 6.82 -19.64
N TYR A 86 -19.46 6.65 -19.39
CA TYR A 86 -20.20 7.54 -18.49
C TYR A 86 -19.62 7.56 -17.08
N ILE A 87 -19.29 6.40 -16.49
CA ILE A 87 -18.65 6.36 -15.16
C ILE A 87 -17.29 7.04 -15.21
N ILE A 88 -16.46 6.76 -16.21
CA ILE A 88 -15.16 7.42 -16.38
C ILE A 88 -15.33 8.94 -16.42
N ASP A 89 -16.16 9.46 -17.32
CA ASP A 89 -16.35 10.90 -17.50
C ASP A 89 -16.94 11.55 -16.25
N LYS A 90 -17.88 10.87 -15.59
CA LYS A 90 -18.45 11.31 -14.32
C LYS A 90 -17.37 11.39 -13.24
N THR A 91 -16.58 10.34 -13.02
CA THR A 91 -15.51 10.33 -12.01
C THR A 91 -14.46 11.40 -12.29
N LYS A 92 -14.05 11.57 -13.56
CA LYS A 92 -13.11 12.64 -13.95
C LYS A 92 -13.67 14.02 -13.64
N LYS A 93 -14.94 14.27 -13.98
CA LYS A 93 -15.60 15.55 -13.70
C LYS A 93 -15.72 15.82 -12.20
N GLU A 94 -16.15 14.82 -11.43
CA GLU A 94 -16.27 14.95 -9.98
C GLU A 94 -14.90 15.22 -9.31
N PHE A 95 -13.83 14.52 -9.72
CA PHE A 95 -12.50 14.79 -9.20
C PHE A 95 -12.00 16.19 -9.58
N ARG A 96 -12.19 16.63 -10.82
CA ARG A 96 -11.80 17.98 -11.25
C ARG A 96 -12.50 19.05 -10.43
N ASN A 97 -13.80 18.90 -10.20
CA ASN A 97 -14.55 19.83 -9.35
C ASN A 97 -13.98 19.84 -7.92
N PHE A 98 -13.73 18.67 -7.35
CA PHE A 98 -13.16 18.55 -6.01
C PHE A 98 -11.74 19.18 -5.93
N LEU A 99 -10.91 19.00 -6.96
CA LEU A 99 -9.61 19.67 -7.04
C LEU A 99 -9.75 21.18 -6.97
N GLU A 100 -10.65 21.79 -7.73
CA GLU A 100 -10.87 23.25 -7.67
C GLU A 100 -11.35 23.69 -6.27
N GLU A 101 -12.21 22.91 -5.63
CA GLU A 101 -12.68 23.20 -4.26
C GLU A 101 -11.53 23.17 -3.25
N VAL A 102 -10.68 22.13 -3.29
CA VAL A 102 -9.49 22.00 -2.43
C VAL A 102 -8.51 23.15 -2.68
N LEU A 103 -8.26 23.51 -3.94
CA LEU A 103 -7.37 24.62 -4.29
C LEU A 103 -7.93 25.98 -3.84
N ALA A 104 -9.24 26.18 -3.92
CA ALA A 104 -9.89 27.39 -3.42
C ALA A 104 -9.78 27.52 -1.89
N GLN A 105 -9.72 26.40 -1.18
CA GLN A 105 -9.64 26.35 0.29
C GLN A 105 -8.23 26.09 0.83
N LYS A 106 -7.19 26.09 -0.04
CA LYS A 106 -5.81 25.68 0.29
C LYS A 106 -5.25 26.31 1.57
N ASP A 107 -5.57 27.59 1.83
CA ASP A 107 -5.04 28.35 2.97
C ASP A 107 -5.76 28.01 4.29
N SER A 108 -6.92 27.35 4.20
CA SER A 108 -7.75 26.88 5.32
C SER A 108 -7.75 25.35 5.48
N LEU A 109 -7.02 24.62 4.63
CA LEU A 109 -6.94 23.16 4.74
C LEU A 109 -6.26 22.80 6.05
N ALA A 110 -7.01 22.12 6.91
CA ALA A 110 -6.42 21.39 8.02
C ALA A 110 -5.43 20.36 7.48
N ALA A 111 -4.41 20.03 8.29
CA ALA A 111 -3.63 18.83 8.04
C ALA A 111 -4.62 17.66 7.93
N ALA A 112 -4.58 16.98 6.78
CA ALA A 112 -5.39 15.79 6.60
C ALA A 112 -4.92 14.77 7.64
N ASP A 113 -5.87 14.21 8.39
CA ASP A 113 -5.60 13.11 9.32
C ASP A 113 -5.48 11.82 8.50
N ILE A 114 -4.42 11.76 7.67
CA ILE A 114 -4.00 10.53 7.04
C ILE A 114 -2.56 10.21 7.42
N PRO A 115 -2.26 8.93 7.64
CA PRO A 115 -0.91 8.47 7.84
C PRO A 115 -0.02 8.88 6.68
N TYR A 116 1.27 9.07 6.96
CA TYR A 116 2.23 9.33 5.90
C TYR A 116 2.34 8.08 5.02
N GLU A 117 2.22 8.28 3.70
CA GLU A 117 2.35 7.22 2.71
C GLU A 117 2.76 7.83 1.37
N ARG A 118 3.91 7.36 0.85
CA ARG A 118 4.51 7.77 -0.41
C ARG A 118 4.78 6.54 -1.26
N VAL A 119 4.44 6.63 -2.55
CA VAL A 119 4.85 5.63 -3.53
C VAL A 119 6.26 5.93 -3.99
N ILE A 120 7.13 4.94 -3.90
CA ILE A 120 8.53 5.03 -4.35
C ILE A 120 8.59 4.63 -5.82
N VAL A 121 9.22 5.45 -6.67
CA VAL A 121 9.25 5.26 -8.13
C VAL A 121 10.64 5.44 -8.74
N GLY A 122 10.82 4.97 -9.97
CA GLY A 122 12.03 5.20 -10.75
C GLY A 122 13.27 4.54 -10.15
N SER A 123 14.41 5.23 -10.16
CA SER A 123 15.67 4.69 -9.65
C SER A 123 15.64 4.39 -8.15
N GLU A 124 14.81 5.10 -7.38
CA GLU A 124 14.65 4.84 -5.95
C GLU A 124 13.97 3.49 -5.72
N ALA A 125 12.91 3.19 -6.49
CA ALA A 125 12.22 1.89 -6.42
C ALA A 125 13.16 0.75 -6.79
N ILE A 126 13.94 0.91 -7.86
CA ILE A 126 14.95 -0.08 -8.28
C ILE A 126 15.95 -0.33 -7.15
N GLY A 127 16.53 0.73 -6.57
CA GLY A 127 17.50 0.59 -5.48
C GLY A 127 16.89 -0.06 -4.23
N LEU A 128 15.62 0.25 -3.94
CA LEU A 128 14.90 -0.34 -2.81
C LEU A 128 14.64 -1.84 -3.02
N GLN A 129 14.18 -2.23 -4.20
CA GLN A 129 13.99 -3.64 -4.57
C GLN A 129 15.31 -4.42 -4.53
N GLU A 130 16.40 -3.80 -5.00
CA GLU A 130 17.73 -4.40 -4.92
C GLU A 130 18.17 -4.63 -3.47
N LYS A 131 17.83 -3.72 -2.54
CA LYS A 131 18.06 -3.92 -1.10
C LYS A 131 17.20 -5.04 -0.52
N PHE A 132 15.90 -5.08 -0.82
CA PHE A 132 15.02 -6.17 -0.40
C PHE A 132 15.55 -7.53 -0.87
N ARG A 133 15.98 -7.61 -2.13
CA ARG A 133 16.58 -8.83 -2.68
C ARG A 133 17.92 -9.18 -2.04
N SER A 134 18.82 -8.21 -1.87
CA SER A 134 20.18 -8.49 -1.37
C SER A 134 20.22 -8.79 0.12
N VAL A 135 19.40 -8.12 0.94
CA VAL A 135 19.36 -8.32 2.40
C VAL A 135 18.42 -9.46 2.76
N TRP A 136 17.19 -9.43 2.25
CA TRP A 136 16.13 -10.35 2.66
C TRP A 136 15.93 -11.51 1.68
N GLY A 137 16.52 -11.50 0.48
CA GLY A 137 16.20 -12.52 -0.53
C GLY A 137 14.79 -12.35 -1.12
N TYR A 138 14.09 -11.25 -0.80
CA TYR A 138 12.75 -10.98 -1.29
C TYR A 138 12.81 -10.49 -2.74
N THR A 139 12.25 -11.28 -3.65
CA THR A 139 12.11 -10.91 -5.06
C THR A 139 10.63 -10.76 -5.41
N ASN A 140 10.32 -9.69 -6.13
CA ASN A 140 9.00 -9.24 -6.60
C ASN A 140 8.21 -10.24 -7.49
N THR A 141 8.68 -11.47 -7.65
CA THR A 141 8.02 -12.55 -8.37
C THR A 141 7.91 -13.84 -7.54
N SER A 142 8.24 -13.79 -6.26
CA SER A 142 8.42 -14.99 -5.46
C SER A 142 7.93 -14.79 -4.05
N TYR A 143 7.25 -15.83 -3.55
CA TYR A 143 7.06 -16.08 -2.15
C TYR A 143 8.37 -15.86 -1.37
N TRP A 144 8.28 -15.36 -0.15
CA TRP A 144 9.39 -15.31 0.77
C TRP A 144 9.44 -16.55 1.68
N PHE A 145 10.40 -16.59 2.58
CA PHE A 145 10.34 -17.48 3.74
C PHE A 145 9.03 -17.25 4.52
N PRO A 146 8.34 -18.30 4.97
CA PRO A 146 8.69 -19.73 4.93
C PRO A 146 8.25 -20.53 3.70
N LEU A 147 7.64 -19.90 2.70
CA LEU A 147 6.96 -20.60 1.60
C LEU A 147 7.92 -21.11 0.51
N MET A 148 8.28 -20.26 -0.46
CA MET A 148 8.99 -20.66 -1.70
C MET A 148 10.00 -19.57 -2.14
N GLY A 149 10.75 -19.01 -1.19
CA GLY A 149 11.79 -18.01 -1.42
C GLY A 149 13.19 -18.49 -1.07
N ASP A 150 14.21 -17.86 -1.68
CA ASP A 150 15.59 -18.05 -1.24
C ASP A 150 15.70 -17.57 0.21
N GLU A 151 16.10 -18.48 1.10
CA GLU A 151 16.40 -18.11 2.47
C GLU A 151 17.52 -17.08 2.50
N PRO A 152 17.32 -15.91 3.12
CA PRO A 152 18.38 -14.92 3.22
C PRO A 152 19.57 -15.49 3.97
N LYS A 153 20.70 -15.60 3.26
CA LYS A 153 21.89 -16.32 3.71
C LYS A 153 22.56 -15.74 4.95
N GLU A 154 22.30 -14.46 5.24
CA GLU A 154 22.96 -13.70 6.32
C GLU A 154 22.10 -13.61 7.59
N ILE A 155 20.89 -14.16 7.60
CA ILE A 155 19.94 -13.98 8.70
C ILE A 155 19.87 -15.22 9.56
N THR A 156 20.42 -15.10 10.77
CA THR A 156 20.46 -16.20 11.74
C THR A 156 19.18 -16.31 12.56
N GLU A 157 18.45 -15.21 12.76
CA GLU A 157 17.23 -15.19 13.56
C GLU A 157 16.00 -14.87 12.71
N LYS A 158 15.11 -15.86 12.64
CA LYS A 158 13.81 -15.79 11.99
C LYS A 158 12.84 -16.78 12.61
N PHE A 159 11.56 -16.55 12.46
CA PHE A 159 10.49 -17.51 12.71
C PHE A 159 9.21 -17.05 12.04
N PHE A 160 8.22 -17.94 11.94
CA PHE A 160 6.90 -17.59 11.44
C PHE A 160 5.77 -18.14 12.31
N VAL A 161 4.58 -17.57 12.15
CA VAL A 161 3.32 -18.02 12.76
C VAL A 161 2.18 -17.81 11.77
N MET A 162 1.06 -18.52 11.93
CA MET A 162 -0.17 -18.16 11.22
C MET A 162 -0.68 -16.80 11.73
N PHE A 163 -1.27 -16.00 10.84
CA PHE A 163 -1.77 -14.65 11.15
C PHE A 163 -2.80 -14.67 12.28
N ASP A 164 -3.66 -15.69 12.36
CA ASP A 164 -4.68 -15.84 13.42
C ASP A 164 -4.08 -15.79 14.84
N TYR A 165 -2.84 -16.26 15.01
CA TYR A 165 -2.12 -16.18 16.30
C TYR A 165 -1.47 -14.82 16.55
N LEU A 166 -1.25 -14.03 15.50
CA LEU A 166 -0.70 -12.68 15.58
C LEU A 166 -1.78 -11.60 15.70
N GLU A 167 -2.94 -11.80 15.05
CA GLU A 167 -4.02 -10.82 14.92
C GLU A 167 -4.38 -10.14 16.27
N PRO A 168 -4.54 -10.88 17.40
CA PRO A 168 -4.84 -10.26 18.70
C PRO A 168 -3.72 -9.36 19.25
N TYR A 169 -2.52 -9.44 18.69
CA TYR A 169 -1.31 -8.76 19.13
C TYR A 169 -0.82 -7.67 18.16
N ILE A 170 -1.55 -7.38 17.07
CA ILE A 170 -1.12 -6.40 16.06
C ILE A 170 -0.83 -5.03 16.67
N LYS A 171 -1.64 -4.55 17.62
CA LYS A 171 -1.39 -3.26 18.28
C LYS A 171 -0.12 -3.24 19.13
N GLN A 172 0.27 -4.37 19.70
CA GLN A 172 1.52 -4.53 20.44
C GLN A 172 2.70 -4.66 19.47
N LEU A 173 2.51 -5.31 18.31
CA LEU A 173 3.50 -5.34 17.25
C LEU A 173 3.78 -3.93 16.70
N GLU A 174 2.75 -3.13 16.44
CA GLU A 174 2.87 -1.71 16.06
C GLU A 174 3.70 -0.91 17.10
N GLN A 175 3.55 -1.20 18.39
CA GLN A 175 4.37 -0.59 19.43
C GLN A 175 5.83 -1.04 19.39
N ILE A 176 6.09 -2.32 19.08
CA ILE A 176 7.45 -2.87 18.95
C ILE A 176 8.22 -2.17 17.82
N VAL A 177 7.56 -1.86 16.70
CA VAL A 177 8.14 -1.13 15.56
C VAL A 177 8.00 0.40 15.68
N GLU A 178 7.51 0.89 16.81
CA GLU A 178 7.40 2.32 17.16
C GLU A 178 6.50 3.12 16.20
N LEU A 179 5.42 2.52 15.69
CA LEU A 179 4.45 3.23 14.86
C LEU A 179 3.59 4.21 15.66
N PRO A 180 3.12 5.33 15.04
CA PRO A 180 3.34 5.73 13.65
C PRO A 180 4.59 6.62 13.47
N GLN A 181 5.54 6.62 14.40
CA GLN A 181 6.70 7.52 14.33
C GLN A 181 7.81 7.01 13.40
N THR A 182 7.79 5.72 13.09
CA THR A 182 8.77 5.07 12.22
C THR A 182 8.28 5.04 10.79
N HIS A 183 9.12 5.50 9.86
CA HIS A 183 8.95 5.27 8.44
C HIS A 183 9.37 3.84 8.11
N LEU A 184 8.46 3.08 7.53
CA LEU A 184 8.64 1.73 7.04
C LEU A 184 8.78 1.75 5.53
N TYR A 185 9.64 0.89 5.00
CA TYR A 185 9.58 0.52 3.59
C TYR A 185 8.77 -0.75 3.43
N SER A 186 7.83 -0.75 2.49
CA SER A 186 7.10 -1.95 2.09
C SER A 186 7.32 -2.29 0.63
N CYS A 187 7.22 -3.58 0.31
CA CYS A 187 7.14 -4.08 -1.06
C CYS A 187 6.03 -5.13 -1.12
N CYS A 188 5.07 -4.94 -2.02
CA CYS A 188 3.88 -5.79 -2.14
C CYS A 188 3.88 -6.55 -3.48
N GLU A 189 3.39 -7.78 -3.49
CA GLU A 189 2.96 -8.48 -4.70
C GLU A 189 1.68 -7.83 -5.21
N SER A 190 1.80 -7.11 -6.32
CA SER A 190 0.63 -6.70 -7.08
C SER A 190 0.77 -7.18 -8.51
N THR A 191 -0.16 -8.05 -8.93
CA THR A 191 -0.24 -8.53 -10.32
C THR A 191 -0.49 -7.39 -11.32
N PHE A 192 -1.07 -6.28 -10.86
CA PHE A 192 -1.26 -5.06 -11.65
C PHE A 192 -0.07 -4.11 -11.58
N ARG A 193 0.78 -4.24 -10.54
CA ARG A 193 1.91 -3.34 -10.27
C ARG A 193 3.09 -4.10 -9.65
N PRO A 194 3.90 -4.80 -10.46
CA PRO A 194 5.03 -5.61 -9.99
C PRO A 194 6.18 -4.80 -9.32
N GLU A 195 6.01 -3.48 -9.13
CA GLU A 195 7.00 -2.54 -8.61
C GLU A 195 6.45 -1.69 -7.45
N PHE A 196 5.47 -2.21 -6.70
CA PHE A 196 4.81 -1.44 -5.64
C PHE A 196 5.67 -1.39 -4.36
N CYS A 197 6.61 -0.45 -4.33
CA CYS A 197 7.33 -0.09 -3.12
C CYS A 197 6.75 1.18 -2.49
N LEU A 198 6.53 1.14 -1.17
CA LEU A 198 6.04 2.27 -0.41
C LEU A 198 7.00 2.70 0.69
N GLU A 199 6.87 3.95 1.09
CA GLU A 199 7.27 4.44 2.40
C GLU A 199 6.01 4.80 3.19
N THR A 200 5.82 4.25 4.38
CA THR A 200 4.58 4.40 5.18
C THR A 200 4.88 4.50 6.67
N THR A 201 3.90 4.98 7.45
CA THR A 201 3.94 4.97 8.93
C THR A 201 2.91 4.02 9.54
N GLU A 202 2.32 3.14 8.74
CA GLU A 202 1.34 2.14 9.18
C GLU A 202 1.54 0.82 8.44
N PHE A 203 1.03 -0.26 9.02
CA PHE A 203 0.80 -1.48 8.26
C PHE A 203 -0.47 -1.32 7.44
N ASP A 204 -0.47 -1.79 6.20
CA ASP A 204 -1.71 -1.95 5.45
C ASP A 204 -2.59 -3.01 6.14
N GLU A 205 -3.91 -2.85 6.02
CA GLU A 205 -4.84 -3.91 6.42
C GLU A 205 -4.51 -5.17 5.61
N TYR A 206 -4.31 -6.29 6.30
CA TYR A 206 -3.95 -7.53 5.64
C TYR A 206 -5.11 -8.00 4.76
N ASP A 207 -4.91 -7.92 3.45
CA ASP A 207 -5.91 -8.21 2.41
C ASP A 207 -5.61 -9.52 1.65
N GLY A 208 -4.65 -10.29 2.15
CA GLY A 208 -4.19 -11.52 1.52
C GLY A 208 -3.18 -11.29 0.40
N HIS A 209 -2.56 -10.12 0.28
CA HIS A 209 -1.42 -9.92 -0.62
C HIS A 209 -0.08 -10.11 0.08
N GLU A 210 0.87 -10.68 -0.66
CA GLU A 210 2.25 -10.85 -0.22
C GLU A 210 2.88 -9.48 0.02
N THR A 211 3.20 -9.15 1.27
CA THR A 211 3.76 -7.83 1.61
C THR A 211 4.87 -7.96 2.61
N ILE A 212 6.06 -7.46 2.27
CA ILE A 212 7.19 -7.37 3.19
C ILE A 212 7.38 -5.93 3.66
N TYR A 213 7.59 -5.74 4.95
CA TYR A 213 7.89 -4.48 5.63
C TYR A 213 9.28 -4.54 6.25
N THR A 214 9.97 -3.41 6.27
CA THR A 214 11.28 -3.26 6.92
C THR A 214 11.48 -1.81 7.39
N ASP A 215 12.40 -1.58 8.30
CA ASP A 215 12.85 -0.24 8.66
C ASP A 215 13.84 0.33 7.62
N LYS A 216 14.16 1.62 7.74
CA LYS A 216 15.08 2.29 6.82
C LYS A 216 16.47 1.66 6.72
N ASP A 217 16.90 1.02 7.80
CA ASP A 217 18.25 0.45 7.96
C ASP A 217 18.29 -1.03 7.59
N PHE A 218 17.15 -1.63 7.21
CA PHE A 218 17.04 -3.05 6.88
C PHE A 218 17.54 -3.93 8.04
N SER A 219 17.22 -3.54 9.27
CA SER A 219 17.60 -4.26 10.49
C SER A 219 16.62 -5.37 10.86
N TRP A 220 15.36 -5.28 10.40
CA TRP A 220 14.34 -6.30 10.58
C TRP A 220 13.41 -6.40 9.36
N ALA A 221 12.72 -7.52 9.22
CA ALA A 221 11.63 -7.67 8.26
C ALA A 221 10.41 -8.36 8.87
N ILE A 222 9.22 -7.93 8.43
CA ILE A 222 7.93 -8.57 8.71
C ILE A 222 7.27 -8.84 7.36
N TYR A 223 6.88 -10.08 7.11
CA TYR A 223 6.27 -10.47 5.85
C TYR A 223 4.93 -11.12 6.09
N PHE A 224 3.91 -10.59 5.45
CA PHE A 224 2.56 -11.12 5.42
C PHE A 224 2.39 -11.87 4.10
N SER A 225 1.94 -13.12 4.16
CA SER A 225 1.69 -13.93 2.98
C SER A 225 0.23 -14.26 2.82
N HIS A 226 -0.22 -14.39 1.56
CA HIS A 226 -1.57 -14.82 1.19
C HIS A 226 -1.97 -16.18 1.77
N GLU A 227 -0.99 -17.01 2.14
CA GLU A 227 -1.20 -18.28 2.84
C GLU A 227 -1.43 -18.09 4.36
N ASN A 228 -1.92 -16.90 4.74
CA ASN A 228 -2.24 -16.51 6.13
C ASN A 228 -1.07 -16.71 7.10
N THR A 229 0.17 -16.54 6.60
CA THR A 229 1.40 -16.75 7.38
C THR A 229 2.12 -15.42 7.54
N VAL A 230 2.63 -15.16 8.75
CA VAL A 230 3.47 -14.00 9.03
C VAL A 230 4.86 -14.45 9.44
N ALA A 231 5.87 -13.98 8.72
CA ALA A 231 7.26 -14.27 9.00
C ALA A 231 7.98 -13.03 9.56
N PHE A 232 8.86 -13.28 10.53
CA PHE A 232 9.69 -12.27 11.19
C PHE A 232 11.16 -12.61 11.00
N ALA A 233 11.98 -11.59 10.75
CA ALA A 233 13.42 -11.74 10.61
C ALA A 233 14.19 -10.56 11.21
N GLY A 234 15.43 -10.84 11.64
CA GLY A 234 16.36 -9.81 12.10
C GLY A 234 16.08 -9.32 13.52
N SER A 235 16.38 -8.04 13.77
CA SER A 235 16.46 -7.46 15.12
C SER A 235 15.13 -7.47 15.90
N ILE A 236 14.00 -7.62 15.21
CA ILE A 236 12.66 -7.64 15.83
C ILE A 236 12.34 -8.99 16.49
N VAL A 237 12.96 -10.08 16.04
CA VAL A 237 12.58 -11.46 16.40
C VAL A 237 12.52 -11.72 17.91
N PRO A 238 13.51 -11.31 18.73
CA PRO A 238 13.45 -11.54 20.18
C PRO A 238 12.22 -10.88 20.84
N LYS A 239 11.88 -9.65 20.44
CA LYS A 239 10.73 -8.91 20.99
C LYS A 239 9.41 -9.54 20.57
N VAL A 240 9.29 -10.00 19.32
CA VAL A 240 8.07 -10.68 18.86
C VAL A 240 7.92 -12.05 19.52
N LYS A 241 9.01 -12.79 19.74
CA LYS A 241 8.96 -14.05 20.49
C LYS A 241 8.55 -13.86 21.96
N GLU A 242 8.96 -12.76 22.57
CA GLU A 242 8.48 -12.40 23.91
C GLU A 242 6.96 -12.09 23.89
N LEU A 243 6.52 -11.27 22.93
CA LEU A 243 5.11 -10.93 22.72
C LEU A 243 4.24 -12.18 22.51
N LEU A 244 4.69 -13.11 21.67
CA LEU A 244 3.98 -14.34 21.31
C LEU A 244 4.39 -15.55 22.16
N SER A 245 4.88 -15.32 23.38
CA SER A 245 5.39 -16.40 24.24
C SER A 245 4.33 -17.43 24.62
N ASN A 246 3.06 -17.04 24.67
CA ASN A 246 1.92 -17.93 24.88
C ASN A 246 1.60 -18.79 23.64
N GLU A 247 1.98 -18.32 22.44
CA GLU A 247 1.73 -18.99 21.17
C GLU A 247 2.92 -19.86 20.71
N LYS A 248 3.84 -20.17 21.63
CA LYS A 248 5.10 -20.85 21.32
C LYS A 248 4.91 -22.20 20.62
N GLU A 249 3.81 -22.88 20.89
CA GLU A 249 3.51 -24.14 20.23
C GLU A 249 3.15 -23.99 18.74
N HIS A 250 2.79 -22.79 18.29
CA HIS A 250 2.45 -22.49 16.88
C HIS A 250 3.63 -21.92 16.08
N TRP A 251 4.77 -21.66 16.73
CA TRP A 251 5.96 -21.14 16.04
C TRP A 251 6.50 -22.16 15.04
N ASP A 252 6.82 -21.68 13.84
CA ASP A 252 7.39 -22.44 12.74
C ASP A 252 6.53 -23.63 12.29
N LYS A 253 5.20 -23.50 12.40
CA LYS A 253 4.22 -24.50 11.96
C LYS A 253 3.27 -23.92 10.93
N PHE A 254 3.07 -24.67 9.85
CA PHE A 254 1.98 -24.44 8.92
C PHE A 254 0.76 -25.24 9.34
N GLU A 255 -0.37 -24.56 9.43
CA GLU A 255 -1.68 -25.16 9.64
C GLU A 255 -2.45 -24.98 8.33
N TRP A 256 -2.45 -26.03 7.50
CA TRP A 256 -3.21 -26.02 6.25
C TRP A 256 -4.67 -26.27 6.56
N ASP A 257 -5.51 -25.24 6.43
CA ASP A 257 -6.95 -25.42 6.36
C ASP A 257 -7.30 -25.98 4.97
N TYR A 258 -7.55 -27.28 4.92
CA TYR A 258 -8.11 -27.98 3.75
C TYR A 258 -9.64 -27.99 3.78
#